data_AF-R0M4J1-F1
#
_entry.id   AF-R0M4J1-F1
#
_cell.length_a   1.000
_cell.length_b   1.000
_cell.length_c   1.000
_cell.angle_alpha   90.00
_cell.angle_beta   90.00
_cell.angle_gamma   90.00
#
_symmetry.space_group_name_H-M   'P 1'
#
loop_
_entity.id
_entity.type
_entity.pdbx_description
1 polymer ?
#
loop_
_entity_poly.entity_id
_entity_poly.type
_entity_poly.pdbx_seq_one_letter_code
_entity_poly.pdbx_strand_id
1 'polypeptide(L)'
;MNETLELFLKNRNLIISNLLSFVYDPLHEWRVRKEKAPKLVLDVLEKKLSPTDVTLKVEHLNEEASSSTNLSEMYIGWLPFI
;
A
#
# COMPACT_ATOMS: atom_id res chain seq x y z
N MET A 1 -14.17 4.78 -4.52
CA MET A 1 -12.91 3.98 -4.53
C MET A 1 -12.45 3.66 -5.94
N ASN A 2 -13.32 3.15 -6.83
CA ASN A 2 -12.95 2.78 -8.19
C ASN A 2 -12.31 3.93 -8.97
N GLU A 3 -12.95 5.09 -9.04
CA GLU A 3 -12.43 6.28 -9.73
C GLU A 3 -11.06 6.73 -9.19
N THR A 4 -10.87 6.66 -7.87
CA THR A 4 -9.61 7.02 -7.22
C THR A 4 -8.49 6.03 -7.57
N LEU A 5 -8.78 4.73 -7.53
CA LEU A 5 -7.81 3.70 -7.90
C LEU A 5 -7.48 3.76 -9.39
N GLU A 6 -8.46 4.00 -10.27
CA GLU A 6 -8.23 4.26 -11.69
C GLU A 6 -7.27 5.43 -11.91
N LEU A 7 -7.48 6.55 -11.19
CA LEU A 7 -6.61 7.71 -11.28
C LEU A 7 -5.18 7.37 -10.87
N PHE A 8 -5.00 6.59 -9.80
CA PHE A 8 -3.67 6.16 -9.34
C PHE A 8 -2.99 5.22 -10.33
N LEU A 9 -3.72 4.25 -10.90
CA LEU A 9 -3.19 3.33 -11.90
C LEU A 9 -2.80 4.08 -13.19
N LYS A 10 -3.60 5.03 -13.64
CA LYS A 10 -3.29 5.90 -14.80
C LYS A 10 -2.01 6.72 -14.58
N ASN A 11 -1.76 7.14 -13.33
CA ASN A 11 -0.62 7.98 -12.97
C ASN A 11 0.50 7.22 -12.22
N ARG A 12 0.57 5.88 -12.31
CA ARG A 12 1.48 5.08 -11.45
C ARG A 12 2.94 5.54 -11.55
N ASN A 13 3.41 5.86 -12.75
CA ASN A 13 4.80 6.24 -12.99
C ASN A 13 5.12 7.54 -12.26
N LEU A 14 4.19 8.51 -12.25
CA LEU A 14 4.35 9.77 -11.53
C LEU A 14 4.45 9.52 -10.01
N ILE A 15 3.60 8.64 -9.48
CA ILE A 15 3.60 8.27 -8.07
C ILE A 15 4.92 7.60 -7.68
N ILE A 16 5.37 6.61 -8.46
CA ILE A 16 6.64 5.91 -8.22
C ILE A 16 7.82 6.89 -8.30
N SER A 17 7.88 7.72 -9.35
CA SER A 17 8.94 8.72 -9.51
C SER A 17 8.99 9.72 -8.35
N ASN A 18 7.84 10.13 -7.82
CA ASN A 18 7.79 11.02 -6.67
C ASN A 18 8.32 10.34 -5.40
N LEU A 19 8.03 9.06 -5.21
CA LEU A 19 8.45 8.31 -4.02
C LEU A 19 9.89 7.80 -4.08
N LEU A 20 10.52 7.74 -5.26
CA LEU A 20 11.94 7.39 -5.40
C LEU A 20 12.84 8.30 -4.56
N SER A 21 12.57 9.61 -4.54
CA SER A 21 13.38 10.58 -3.79
C SER A 21 13.32 10.33 -2.29
N PHE A 22 12.15 9.98 -1.76
CA PHE A 22 11.97 9.64 -0.34
C PHE A 22 12.58 8.28 0.01
N VAL A 23 12.44 7.29 -0.87
CA VAL A 23 12.95 5.92 -0.69
C VAL A 23 14.47 5.89 -0.60
N TYR A 24 15.14 6.66 -1.44
CA TYR A 24 16.59 6.70 -1.51
C TYR A 24 17.21 7.89 -0.76
N ASP A 25 16.42 8.67 -0.02
CA ASP A 25 16.93 9.74 0.83
C ASP A 25 17.80 9.15 1.96
N PRO A 26 19.11 9.48 2.00
CA PRO A 26 20.02 8.94 2.99
C PRO A 26 19.75 9.41 4.41
N LEU A 27 18.98 10.49 4.60
CA LEU A 27 18.65 11.08 5.90
C LEU A 27 17.35 10.54 6.49
N HIS A 28 16.65 9.66 5.78
CA HIS A 28 15.30 9.22 6.17
C HIS A 28 15.32 8.08 7.21
N GLU A 29 14.35 8.09 8.13
CA GLU A 29 14.37 7.33 9.39
C GLU A 29 14.34 5.79 9.26
N TRP A 30 13.64 5.23 8.27
CA TRP A 30 13.63 3.79 8.00
C TRP A 30 15.01 3.17 7.75
N ARG A 31 15.98 3.95 7.26
CA ARG A 31 17.37 3.48 7.12
C ARG A 31 18.07 3.40 8.48
N VAL A 32 17.71 4.26 9.42
CA VAL A 32 18.22 4.27 10.80
C VAL A 32 17.75 3.03 11.55
N ARG A 33 16.54 2.54 11.25
CA ARG A 33 15.96 1.34 11.91
C ARG A 33 16.36 0.01 11.25
N LYS A 34 17.07 0.01 10.10
CA LYS A 34 17.48 -1.18 9.32
C LYS A 34 16.35 -2.17 8.97
N GLU A 35 15.09 -1.75 8.99
CA GLU A 35 13.96 -2.68 8.96
C GLU A 35 13.70 -3.28 7.56
N LYS A 36 13.87 -2.50 6.48
CA LYS A 36 13.60 -2.97 5.09
C LYS A 36 14.53 -2.31 4.07
N ALA A 37 14.91 -3.08 3.04
CA ALA A 37 15.68 -2.54 1.92
C ALA A 37 14.81 -1.56 1.10
N PRO A 38 15.31 -0.37 0.74
CA PRO A 38 14.57 0.64 -0.04
C PRO A 38 13.90 0.08 -1.30
N LYS A 39 14.61 -0.81 -2.01
CA LYS A 39 14.12 -1.51 -3.19
C LYS A 39 12.86 -2.33 -2.94
N LEU A 40 12.75 -3.02 -1.80
CA LEU A 40 11.59 -3.83 -1.46
C LEU A 40 10.32 -2.98 -1.35
N VAL A 41 10.43 -1.73 -0.87
CA VAL A 41 9.27 -0.85 -0.74
C VAL A 41 8.76 -0.40 -2.11
N LEU A 42 9.67 -0.14 -3.05
CA LEU A 42 9.32 0.16 -4.43
C LEU A 42 8.71 -1.06 -5.14
N ASP A 43 9.33 -2.23 -5.01
CA ASP A 43 8.82 -3.47 -5.61
C ASP A 43 7.39 -3.79 -5.13
N VAL A 44 7.11 -3.59 -3.84
CA VAL A 44 5.75 -3.75 -3.27
C VAL A 44 4.79 -2.71 -3.82
N LEU A 45 5.21 -1.44 -3.93
CA LEU A 45 4.36 -0.38 -4.46
C LEU A 45 4.04 -0.61 -5.94
N GLU A 46 5.02 -0.99 -6.75
CA GLU A 46 4.85 -1.34 -8.16
C GLU A 46 3.85 -2.49 -8.32
N LYS A 47 3.95 -3.51 -7.47
CA LYS A 47 2.99 -4.61 -7.44
C LYS A 47 1.59 -4.15 -7.04
N LYS A 48 1.45 -3.21 -6.09
CA LYS A 48 0.14 -2.66 -5.69
C LYS A 48 -0.50 -1.81 -6.79
N LEU A 49 0.30 -1.14 -7.61
CA LEU A 49 -0.13 -0.28 -8.72
C LEU A 49 -0.04 -0.98 -10.10
N SER A 50 0.09 -2.31 -10.11
CA SER A 50 0.10 -3.06 -11.36
C SER A 50 -1.26 -2.98 -12.06
N PRO A 51 -1.31 -2.94 -13.41
CA PRO A 51 -2.57 -2.98 -14.14
C PRO A 51 -3.44 -4.16 -13.70
N THR A 52 -4.69 -3.89 -13.33
CA THR A 52 -5.64 -4.88 -12.83
C THR A 52 -7.07 -4.40 -13.07
N ASP A 53 -8.03 -5.31 -12.95
CA ASP A 53 -9.45 -4.93 -12.91
C ASP A 53 -9.72 -4.17 -11.61
N VAL A 54 -10.08 -2.90 -11.75
CA VAL A 54 -10.28 -1.98 -10.62
C VAL A 54 -11.43 -2.43 -9.75
N THR A 55 -12.53 -2.88 -10.34
CA THR A 55 -13.73 -3.27 -9.60
C THR A 55 -13.42 -4.49 -8.75
N LEU A 56 -12.83 -5.53 -9.36
CA LEU A 56 -12.43 -6.75 -8.64
C LEU A 56 -11.40 -6.44 -7.55
N LYS A 57 -10.45 -5.53 -7.83
CA LYS A 57 -9.44 -5.17 -6.84
C LYS A 57 -10.04 -4.46 -5.63
N VAL A 58 -11.00 -3.55 -5.86
CA VAL A 58 -11.69 -2.84 -4.78
C VAL A 58 -12.57 -3.78 -3.98
N GLU A 59 -13.30 -4.68 -4.63
CA GLU A 59 -14.10 -5.71 -3.94
C GLU A 59 -13.22 -6.57 -3.02
N HIS A 60 -12.12 -7.11 -3.54
CA HIS A 60 -11.18 -7.88 -2.73
C HIS A 60 -10.63 -7.09 -1.54
N LEU A 61 -10.26 -5.82 -1.74
CA LEU A 61 -9.75 -4.97 -0.66
C LEU A 61 -10.81 -4.72 0.42
N ASN A 62 -12.07 -4.52 0.00
CA ASN A 62 -13.18 -4.34 0.92
C ASN A 62 -13.43 -5.63 1.72
N GLU A 63 -13.50 -6.78 1.06
CA GLU A 63 -13.68 -8.08 1.70
C GLU A 63 -12.56 -8.37 2.71
N GLU A 64 -11.30 -8.12 2.33
CA GLU A 64 -10.15 -8.30 3.20
C GLU A 64 -10.22 -7.37 4.43
N ALA A 65 -10.60 -6.10 4.23
CA ALA A 65 -10.69 -5.11 5.30
C ALA A 65 -11.89 -5.33 6.23
N SER A 66 -12.98 -5.93 5.74
CA SER A 66 -14.18 -6.23 6.53
C SER A 66 -14.25 -7.65 7.08
N SER A 67 -13.26 -8.49 6.78
CA SER A 67 -13.23 -9.90 7.20
C SER A 67 -13.15 -10.00 8.73
N SER A 68 -14.14 -10.66 9.35
CA SER A 68 -14.15 -10.89 10.80
C SER A 68 -12.91 -11.63 11.30
N THR A 69 -12.36 -12.54 10.49
CA THR A 69 -11.10 -13.23 10.80
C THR A 69 -9.95 -12.23 10.87
N ASN A 70 -9.78 -11.40 9.85
CA ASN A 70 -8.70 -10.40 9.80
C ASN A 70 -8.85 -9.36 10.93
N LEU A 71 -10.07 -8.90 11.18
CA LEU A 71 -10.39 -7.97 12.25
C LEU A 71 -10.06 -8.58 13.63
N SER A 72 -10.37 -9.86 13.84
CA SER A 72 -10.09 -10.55 15.12
C SER A 72 -8.61 -10.72 15.43
N GLU A 73 -7.75 -10.70 14.40
CA GLU A 73 -6.29 -10.81 14.53
C GLU A 73 -5.60 -9.46 14.76
N MET A 74 -6.32 -8.35 14.68
CA MET A 74 -5.75 -7.02 14.94
C MET A 74 -5.38 -6.84 16.41
N TYR A 75 -4.34 -6.05 16.67
CA TYR A 75 -4.00 -5.65 18.04
C TYR A 75 -5.20 -4.95 18.70
N ILE A 76 -5.55 -5.37 19.92
CA ILE A 76 -6.77 -4.96 20.64
C ILE A 76 -6.96 -3.43 20.71
N GLY A 77 -5.87 -2.66 20.81
CA GLY A 77 -5.91 -1.20 20.87
C GLY A 77 -6.30 -0.50 19.57
N TRP A 78 -6.36 -1.21 18.44
CA TRP A 78 -6.97 -0.71 17.20
C TRP A 78 -8.49 -0.76 17.21
N LEU A 79 -9.08 -1.41 18.22
CA LEU A 79 -10.53 -1.51 18.43
C LEU A 79 -11.29 -2.09 17.22
N PRO A 80 -10.90 -3.28 16.70
CA PRO A 80 -11.49 -3.87 15.49
C PRO A 80 -12.97 -4.29 15.63
N PHE A 81 -13.52 -4.20 16.85
CA PHE A 81 -14.89 -4.53 17.20
C PHE A 81 -15.84 -3.32 17.18
N ILE A 82 -15.32 -2.13 16.85
CA ILE A 82 -16.09 -0.89 16.66
C ILE A 82 -16.37 -0.71 15.17
#